data_AF-A0ABD4QZE5-F1
#
_entry.id   AF-A0ABD4QZE5-F1
#
_cell.length_a   1.000
_cell.length_b   1.000
_cell.length_c   1.000
_cell.angle_alpha   90.00
_cell.angle_beta   90.00
_cell.angle_gamma   90.00
#
_symmetry.space_group_name_H-M   'P 1'
#
loop_
_entity.id
_entity.type
_entity.pdbx_description
1 polymer ?
#
loop_
_entity_poly.entity_id
_entity_poly.type
_entity_poly.pdbx_seq_one_letter_code
_entity_poly.pdbx_strand_id
1 'polypeptide(L)' 'MSFDNPIPIRLKEARKKAKLSQKMLGVRIGMDESSASPRMNQYEKGKHTPDVHTLKLIADEL' A
#
# COMPACT_ATOMS: atom_id res chain seq x y z
N MET A 1 -21.10 -12.26 8.29
CA MET A 1 -20.06 -12.18 7.24
C MET A 1 -19.28 -10.92 7.50
N SER A 2 -18.00 -11.04 7.86
CA SER A 2 -17.14 -9.87 8.01
C SER A 2 -16.97 -9.23 6.63
N PHE A 3 -17.34 -7.95 6.49
CA PHE A 3 -17.02 -7.18 5.30
C PHE A 3 -15.53 -6.84 5.36
N ASP A 4 -14.70 -7.78 4.94
CA ASP A 4 -13.26 -7.54 4.82
C ASP A 4 -13.04 -6.54 3.68
N ASN A 5 -12.35 -5.44 3.97
CA ASN A 5 -12.05 -4.42 2.98
C ASN A 5 -11.19 -5.06 1.86
N PRO A 6 -11.63 -5.06 0.59
CA PRO A 6 -10.89 -5.70 -0.49
C PRO A 6 -9.62 -4.92 -0.87
N ILE A 7 -9.52 -3.64 -0.51
CA ILE A 7 -8.40 -2.77 -0.88
C ILE A 7 -7.07 -3.25 -0.25
N PRO A 8 -6.96 -3.47 1.08
CA PRO A 8 -5.76 -4.02 1.71
C PRO A 8 -5.24 -5.32 1.08
N ILE A 9 -6.17 -6.23 0.75
CA ILE A 9 -5.84 -7.54 0.17
C ILE A 9 -5.28 -7.37 -1.23
N ARG A 10 -6.00 -6.65 -2.10
CA ARG A 10 -5.59 -6.40 -3.49
C ARG A 10 -4.28 -5.62 -3.58
N LEU A 11 -4.08 -4.64 -2.68
CA LEU A 11 -2.85 -3.87 -2.59
C LEU A 11 -1.64 -4.78 -2.33
N LYS A 12 -1.76 -5.67 -1.35
CA LYS A 12 -0.70 -6.62 -0.99
C LYS A 12 -0.39 -7.59 -2.13
N GLU A 13 -1.42 -8.06 -2.83
CA GLU A 13 -1.28 -8.96 -3.99
C GLU A 13 -0.60 -8.26 -5.16
N ALA A 14 -1.05 -7.06 -5.53
CA ALA A 14 -0.47 -6.25 -6.60
C ALA A 14 1.01 -5.91 -6.29
N ARG A 15 1.32 -5.50 -5.06
CA ARG A 15 2.70 -5.27 -4.63
C ARG A 15 3.59 -6.52 -4.77
N LYS A 16 3.08 -7.68 -4.35
CA LYS A 16 3.81 -8.94 -4.50
C LYS A 16 4.02 -9.31 -5.97
N LYS A 17 3.03 -9.08 -6.83
CA LYS A 17 3.12 -9.30 -8.28
C LYS A 17 4.17 -8.40 -8.92
N ALA A 18 4.25 -7.14 -8.48
CA ALA A 18 5.27 -6.18 -8.89
C ALA A 18 6.66 -6.42 -8.25
N LYS A 19 6.79 -7.44 -7.37
CA LYS A 19 8.03 -7.77 -6.62
C LYS A 19 8.60 -6.58 -5.83
N LEU A 20 7.75 -5.66 -5.38
CA LEU A 20 8.15 -4.51 -4.58
C LEU A 20 8.08 -4.84 -3.08
N SER A 21 9.01 -4.31 -2.29
CA SER A 21 8.89 -4.31 -0.83
C SER A 21 7.94 -3.20 -0.38
N GLN A 22 7.37 -3.30 0.83
CA GLN A 22 6.53 -2.23 1.41
C GLN A 22 7.31 -0.90 1.50
N LYS A 23 8.58 -0.98 1.91
CA LYS A 23 9.49 0.18 1.92
C LYS A 23 9.63 0.76 0.51
N MET A 24 9.96 -0.08 -0.48
CA MET A 24 10.23 0.39 -1.84
C MET A 24 8.98 1.02 -2.48
N LEU A 25 7.80 0.42 -2.32
CA LEU A 25 6.55 1.00 -2.81
C LEU A 25 6.28 2.35 -2.13
N GLY A 26 6.42 2.45 -0.80
CA GLY A 26 6.23 3.71 -0.08
C GLY A 26 7.22 4.79 -0.53
N VAL A 27 8.48 4.46 -0.77
CA VAL A 27 9.49 5.40 -1.27
C VAL A 27 9.14 5.90 -2.67
N ARG A 28 8.68 5.01 -3.57
CA ARG A 28 8.32 5.39 -4.94
C ARG A 28 7.13 6.34 -5.02
N ILE A 29 6.13 6.16 -4.14
CA ILE A 29 5.01 7.09 -4.01
C ILE A 29 5.35 8.37 -3.21
N GLY A 30 6.63 8.62 -2.94
CA GLY A 30 7.12 9.85 -2.29
C GLY A 30 7.07 9.86 -0.77
N MET A 31 6.94 8.70 -0.11
CA MET A 31 7.06 8.62 1.36
C MET A 31 8.53 8.58 1.78
N ASP A 32 8.79 9.12 2.97
CA ASP A 32 10.10 8.99 3.61
C ASP A 32 10.43 7.51 3.89
N GLU A 33 11.67 7.10 3.61
CA GLU A 33 12.15 5.71 3.77
C GLU A 33 11.87 5.11 5.14
N SER A 34 11.98 5.91 6.20
CA SER A 34 11.77 5.46 7.58
C SER A 34 10.28 5.23 7.90
N SER A 35 9.40 5.95 7.21
CA SER A 35 7.94 5.91 7.40
C SER A 35 7.20 5.03 6.39
N ALA A 36 7.83 4.74 5.24
CA ALA A 36 7.26 4.01 4.12
C ALA A 36 6.80 2.60 4.51
N SER A 37 7.67 1.81 5.16
CA SER A 37 7.34 0.43 5.55
C SER A 37 6.20 0.37 6.59
N PRO A 38 6.23 1.14 7.70
CA PRO A 38 5.13 1.18 8.65
C PRO A 38 3.78 1.63 8.05
N ARG A 39 3.76 2.70 7.22
CA ARG A 39 2.53 3.19 6.58
C ARG A 39 1.95 2.18 5.60
N MET A 40 2.78 1.62 4.72
CA MET A 40 2.32 0.62 3.75
C MET A 40 1.77 -0.64 4.45
N ASN A 41 2.40 -1.07 5.54
CA ASN A 41 1.88 -2.18 6.35
C ASN A 41 0.51 -1.85 7.00
N GLN A 42 0.29 -0.61 7.42
CA GLN A 42 -1.03 -0.18 7.95
C GLN A 42 -2.12 -0.21 6.87
N TYR A 43 -1.79 0.16 5.63
CA TYR A 43 -2.70 0.05 4.49
C TYR A 43 -3.01 -1.41 4.14
N GLU A 44 -1.99 -2.27 4.07
CA GLU A 44 -2.17 -3.71 3.79
C GLU A 44 -2.91 -4.47 4.89
N LYS A 45 -2.94 -3.95 6.13
CA LYS A 45 -3.72 -4.49 7.24
C LYS A 45 -5.10 -3.85 7.37
N GLY A 46 -5.42 -2.84 6.56
CA GLY A 46 -6.67 -2.09 6.65
C GLY A 46 -6.82 -1.26 7.93
N LYS A 47 -5.73 -1.01 8.67
CA LYS A 47 -5.73 -0.16 9.87
C LYS A 47 -5.92 1.31 9.50
N HIS A 48 -5.34 1.71 8.38
CA HIS A 48 -5.58 3.01 7.76
C HIS A 48 -6.01 2.79 6.31
N THR A 49 -6.89 3.66 5.84
CA THR A 49 -7.25 3.70 4.42
C THR A 49 -6.38 4.76 3.76
N PRO A 50 -5.60 4.42 2.72
CA PRO A 50 -4.91 5.42 1.93
C PRO A 50 -5.92 6.37 1.30
N ASP A 51 -5.59 7.65 1.22
CA ASP A 51 -6.44 8.62 0.53
C ASP A 51 -6.46 8.36 -0.98
N VAL A 52 -7.38 9.03 -1.67
CA VAL A 52 -7.53 8.87 -3.13
C VAL A 52 -6.25 9.23 -3.89
N HIS A 53 -5.48 10.20 -3.38
CA HIS A 53 -4.22 10.60 -3.99
C HIS A 53 -3.16 9.49 -3.88
N THR A 54 -2.95 8.96 -2.68
CA THR A 54 -2.02 7.85 -2.41
C THR A 54 -2.45 6.60 -3.18
N LEU A 55 -3.74 6.32 -3.27
CA LEU A 55 -4.27 5.21 -4.07
C LEU A 55 -3.91 5.34 -5.56
N LYS A 56 -3.98 6.55 -6.13
CA LYS A 56 -3.54 6.78 -7.51
C LYS A 56 -2.05 6.55 -7.68
N LEU A 57 -1.22 7.11 -6.79
CA LEU A 57 0.23 6.92 -6.83
C LEU A 57 0.63 5.44 -6.72
N ILE A 58 -0.04 4.71 -5.84
CA ILE A 58 0.15 3.26 -5.70
C ILE A 58 -0.27 2.53 -6.99
N ALA A 59 -1.39 2.92 -7.61
CA ALA A 59 -1.85 2.32 -8.85
C ALA A 59 -0.93 2.62 -10.04
N ASP A 60 -0.27 3.78 -10.06
CA ASP A 60 0.71 4.13 -11.09
C ASP A 60 2.02 3.33 -10.95
N GLU A 61 2.34 2.87 -9.73
CA GLU A 61 3.56 2.12 -9.40
C GLU A 61 3.41 0.59 -9.40
N LEU A 62 2.18 0.07 -9.43
CA LEU A 62 1.85 -1.37 -9.33
C LEU A 62 1.33 -1.98 -10.63
#